data_AF-E6VW64-F1
#
_entry.id   AF-E6VW64-F1
#
_cell.length_a   1.000
_cell.length_b   1.000
_cell.length_c   1.000
_cell.angle_alpha   90.00
_cell.angle_beta   90.00
_cell.angle_gamma   90.00
#
_symmetry.space_group_name_H-M   'P 1'
#
loop_
_entity.id
_entity.type
_entity.pdbx_description
1 polymer ?
#
loop_
_entity_poly.entity_id
_entity_poly.type
_entity_poly.pdbx_seq_one_letter_code
_entity_poly.pdbx_strand_id
1 'polypeptide(L)'
;MAGADTIFIACDVQDADFVRSDIAPLFEERPVEIFFFGDTQEHLPPDQSLVVTYLGDRNVAKFIQRAIIHRFIIGVLPHPDMKRSGDNFGVAGTLADAVEDILSGGDCKKMDVLFCNEHVVQSLVVAGEVFSVRLGARETSDLSRNILVLWQLLQTRKRLRLKPISVATEEDKSLDTAALGIVVVEQGRNSLLSRRVLKDPPCNDGMVNILLFAPRSVLEIFWFILSSFVVFGKNGGRLPPFAGHIKSRTLRISGSTSFDYSLDGAPMSAPEILLSVSPKALRFLPGRNMEDYADECEQKEKLRVGALPVGQARLDLSTKPLPWVRHASADEFRELFLLLKSNATASRSFLALMVLSTLLAIVGLFANSASVIIGAMILAPLMGPIISLAMGAARQDETLLANSAKTLLVGLMICVGVATLATLLIPLRSLNGEISARLSPTLLDLGVALISGTAGAYAHAREDIAKSLAGVAIAVALVPPLAVAGIGIGWGERAVFQGASLLFMTNLVGILFAASITFLCLGFAPFQRARRGVLLSLALGLAVSVPLFWSFEGMVEEQRIVRQLEGVTIDQVVIQGVAIRRETPLVISLRMLSPENPTAHQVDSIKRRIEDIIGLPTKLECAIVLTR
;
A
#
# COMPACT_ATOMS: atom_id res chain seq x y z
N MET A 1 34.03 -50.80 -17.64
CA MET A 1 34.82 -49.66 -17.11
C MET A 1 35.97 -49.37 -18.07
N ALA A 2 35.65 -48.85 -19.26
CA ALA A 2 36.60 -48.42 -20.27
C ALA A 2 36.05 -47.10 -20.83
N GLY A 3 36.78 -45.99 -20.72
CA GLY A 3 36.35 -44.67 -21.24
C GLY A 3 36.63 -43.44 -20.36
N ALA A 4 37.35 -43.55 -19.23
CA ALA A 4 37.52 -42.44 -18.28
C ALA A 4 38.62 -41.42 -18.64
N ASP A 5 39.43 -41.63 -19.69
CA ASP A 5 40.64 -40.82 -19.94
C ASP A 5 40.52 -39.80 -21.08
N THR A 6 39.56 -39.91 -21.99
CA THR A 6 39.41 -38.99 -23.13
C THR A 6 38.44 -37.86 -22.79
N ILE A 7 38.90 -36.61 -22.95
CA ILE A 7 38.08 -35.41 -22.80
C ILE A 7 37.55 -35.02 -24.17
N PHE A 8 36.23 -34.91 -24.30
CA PHE A 8 35.60 -34.43 -25.53
C PHE A 8 35.31 -32.94 -25.40
N ILE A 9 35.76 -32.12 -26.36
CA ILE A 9 35.45 -30.68 -26.38
C ILE A 9 34.41 -30.39 -27.46
N ALA A 10 33.26 -29.88 -27.03
CA ALA A 10 32.20 -29.37 -27.89
C ALA A 10 32.47 -27.88 -28.19
N CYS A 11 32.60 -27.52 -29.46
CA CYS A 11 32.75 -26.13 -29.89
C CYS A 11 31.99 -25.83 -31.19
N ASP A 12 31.77 -24.57 -31.47
CA ASP A 12 31.26 -24.13 -32.77
C ASP A 12 32.37 -24.23 -33.84
N VAL A 13 31.98 -24.43 -35.10
CA VAL A 13 32.94 -24.55 -36.22
C VAL A 13 33.85 -23.32 -36.34
N GLN A 14 33.36 -22.15 -35.94
CA GLN A 14 34.09 -20.88 -35.99
C GLN A 14 35.20 -20.79 -34.93
N ASP A 15 35.05 -21.50 -33.81
CA ASP A 15 36.00 -21.49 -32.70
C ASP A 15 37.00 -22.66 -32.78
N ALA A 16 36.91 -23.47 -33.83
CA ALA A 16 37.70 -24.69 -34.01
C ALA A 16 39.21 -24.47 -33.90
N ASP A 17 39.72 -23.42 -34.54
CA ASP A 17 41.15 -23.11 -34.55
C ASP A 17 41.62 -22.68 -33.15
N PHE A 18 40.86 -21.79 -32.50
CA PHE A 18 41.13 -21.32 -31.14
C PHE A 18 41.09 -22.45 -30.12
N VAL A 19 40.11 -23.35 -30.22
CA VAL A 19 39.98 -24.51 -29.34
C VAL A 19 41.19 -25.44 -29.50
N ARG A 20 41.71 -25.62 -30.72
CA ARG A 20 42.89 -26.44 -31.00
C ARG A 20 44.20 -25.81 -30.52
N SER A 21 44.37 -24.49 -30.71
CA SER A 21 45.61 -23.79 -30.38
C SER A 21 45.73 -23.40 -28.91
N ASP A 22 44.63 -22.98 -28.28
CA ASP A 22 44.67 -22.30 -26.99
C ASP A 22 43.98 -23.07 -25.87
N ILE A 23 42.95 -23.89 -26.18
CA ILE A 23 42.18 -24.62 -25.15
C ILE A 23 42.70 -26.05 -24.99
N ALA A 24 42.86 -26.81 -26.07
CA ALA A 24 43.29 -28.21 -26.02
C ALA A 24 44.64 -28.41 -25.31
N PRO A 25 45.67 -27.55 -25.47
CA PRO A 25 46.92 -27.70 -24.74
C PRO A 25 46.81 -27.54 -23.22
N LEU A 26 45.77 -26.84 -22.72
CA LEU A 26 45.55 -26.65 -21.28
C LEU A 26 45.16 -27.96 -20.55
N PHE A 27 44.80 -29.00 -21.30
CA PHE A 27 44.47 -30.31 -20.76
C PHE A 27 45.69 -31.27 -20.69
N GLU A 28 46.89 -30.77 -21.06
CA GLU A 28 48.24 -31.35 -20.92
C GLU A 28 48.36 -32.88 -21.16
N GLU A 29 47.93 -33.71 -20.21
CA GLU A 29 48.15 -35.18 -20.17
C GLU A 29 46.95 -36.04 -20.62
N ARG A 30 45.77 -35.46 -20.86
CA ARG A 30 44.58 -36.22 -21.26
C ARG A 30 44.32 -36.14 -22.77
N PRO A 31 44.02 -37.26 -23.46
CA PRO A 31 43.64 -37.22 -24.87
C PRO A 31 42.39 -36.37 -25.06
N VAL A 32 42.47 -35.36 -25.94
CA VAL A 32 41.37 -34.45 -26.26
C VAL A 32 40.82 -34.75 -27.66
N GLU A 33 39.52 -35.01 -27.75
CA GLU A 33 38.81 -35.11 -29.03
C GLU A 33 37.85 -33.92 -29.19
N ILE A 34 37.94 -33.21 -30.32
CA ILE A 34 37.09 -32.05 -30.59
C ILE A 34 35.99 -32.47 -31.54
N PHE A 35 34.75 -32.15 -31.21
CA PHE A 35 33.61 -32.29 -32.10
C PHE A 35 32.85 -30.98 -32.25
N PHE A 36 32.24 -30.81 -33.42
CA PHE A 36 31.59 -29.56 -33.81
C PHE A 36 30.09 -29.65 -33.55
N PHE A 37 29.60 -28.75 -32.70
CA PHE A 37 28.19 -28.71 -32.35
C PHE A 37 27.36 -28.11 -33.49
N GLY A 38 26.41 -28.87 -34.02
CA GLY A 38 25.49 -28.42 -35.07
C GLY A 38 25.87 -28.82 -36.51
N ASP A 39 26.93 -29.62 -36.69
CA ASP A 39 27.24 -30.25 -37.98
C ASP A 39 26.35 -31.48 -38.24
N THR A 40 26.04 -31.75 -39.52
CA THR A 40 25.19 -32.87 -39.96
C THR A 40 25.89 -34.24 -39.88
N GLN A 41 27.21 -34.28 -39.72
CA GLN A 41 28.02 -35.50 -39.51
C GLN A 41 28.64 -35.57 -38.10
N GLU A 42 27.90 -35.14 -37.08
CA GLU A 42 28.36 -35.08 -35.70
C GLU A 42 28.67 -36.50 -35.15
N HIS A 43 29.97 -36.84 -35.01
CA HIS A 43 30.40 -38.01 -34.25
C HIS A 43 30.25 -37.71 -32.76
N LEU A 44 29.16 -38.20 -32.17
CA LEU A 44 28.88 -37.99 -30.76
C LEU A 44 29.78 -38.87 -29.88
N PRO A 45 30.26 -38.34 -28.74
CA PRO A 45 30.98 -39.13 -27.75
C PRO A 45 30.16 -40.31 -27.24
N PRO A 46 30.80 -41.37 -26.72
CA PRO A 46 30.10 -42.47 -26.04
C PRO A 46 29.25 -41.97 -24.87
N ASP A 47 28.12 -42.63 -24.61
CA ASP A 47 27.25 -42.29 -23.47
C ASP A 47 28.05 -42.23 -22.16
N GLN A 48 27.70 -41.28 -21.29
CA GLN A 48 28.35 -41.03 -19.99
C GLN A 48 29.78 -40.48 -20.04
N SER A 49 30.30 -40.09 -21.21
CA SER A 49 31.60 -39.42 -21.33
C SER A 49 31.61 -38.02 -20.70
N LEU A 50 32.80 -37.55 -20.32
CA LEU A 50 33.04 -36.17 -19.92
C LEU A 50 33.15 -35.29 -21.17
N VAL A 51 32.25 -34.33 -21.29
CA VAL A 51 32.21 -33.38 -22.41
C VAL A 51 32.37 -31.96 -21.89
N VAL A 52 33.45 -31.30 -22.31
CA VAL A 52 33.74 -29.91 -22.01
C VAL A 52 33.17 -29.03 -23.12
N THR A 53 32.48 -27.95 -22.74
CA THR A 53 31.79 -27.07 -23.69
C THR A 53 32.49 -25.72 -23.76
N TYR A 54 32.82 -25.31 -24.99
CA TYR A 54 33.20 -23.95 -25.34
C TYR A 54 32.18 -23.43 -26.37
N LEU A 55 31.02 -23.02 -25.87
CA LEU A 55 29.85 -22.65 -26.67
C LEU A 55 29.20 -21.39 -26.08
N GLY A 56 28.61 -20.55 -26.94
CA GLY A 56 27.77 -19.44 -26.49
C GLY A 56 26.44 -19.88 -25.86
N ASP A 57 25.74 -18.97 -25.15
CA ASP A 57 24.51 -19.28 -24.38
C ASP A 57 23.48 -20.09 -25.20
N ARG A 58 23.24 -19.72 -26.46
CA ARG A 58 22.25 -20.37 -27.34
C ARG A 58 22.58 -21.83 -27.66
N ASN A 59 23.86 -22.14 -27.88
CA ASN A 59 24.30 -23.48 -28.27
C ASN A 59 24.46 -24.38 -27.04
N VAL A 60 24.90 -23.82 -25.90
CA VAL A 60 24.90 -24.52 -24.61
C VAL A 60 23.50 -25.03 -24.25
N ALA A 61 22.45 -24.21 -24.44
CA ALA A 61 21.07 -24.64 -24.16
C ALA A 61 20.68 -25.90 -24.95
N LYS A 62 20.99 -25.93 -26.25
CA LYS A 62 20.72 -27.08 -27.12
C LYS A 62 21.61 -28.28 -26.75
N PHE A 63 22.86 -28.01 -26.37
CA PHE A 63 23.80 -29.06 -25.96
C PHE A 63 23.34 -29.77 -24.68
N ILE A 64 22.81 -29.03 -23.70
CA ILE A 64 22.24 -29.60 -22.47
C ILE A 64 21.17 -30.64 -22.80
N GLN A 65 20.30 -30.39 -23.78
CA GLN A 65 19.28 -31.37 -24.19
C GLN A 65 19.90 -32.68 -24.67
N ARG A 66 20.98 -32.63 -25.47
CA ARG A 66 21.70 -33.83 -25.92
C ARG A 66 22.45 -34.51 -24.79
N ALA A 67 23.07 -33.72 -23.91
CA ALA A 67 23.78 -34.25 -22.75
C ALA A 67 22.86 -35.01 -21.78
N ILE A 68 21.59 -34.60 -21.65
CA ILE A 68 20.60 -35.35 -20.88
C ILE A 68 20.30 -36.71 -21.53
N ILE A 69 20.12 -36.75 -22.86
CA ILE A 69 19.81 -37.97 -23.62
C ILE A 69 20.95 -38.99 -23.50
N HIS A 70 22.20 -38.57 -23.75
CA HIS A 70 23.40 -39.42 -23.70
C HIS A 70 24.01 -39.54 -22.29
N ARG A 71 23.40 -38.87 -21.32
CA ARG A 71 23.86 -38.75 -19.93
C ARG A 71 25.31 -38.26 -19.82
N PHE A 72 25.77 -37.33 -20.66
CA PHE A 72 27.13 -36.80 -20.53
C PHE A 72 27.36 -36.10 -19.19
N ILE A 73 28.61 -36.05 -18.75
CA ILE A 73 29.05 -35.18 -17.65
C ILE A 73 29.58 -33.91 -18.31
N ILE A 74 29.00 -32.74 -17.99
CA ILE A 74 29.35 -31.49 -18.66
C ILE A 74 30.37 -30.69 -17.85
N GLY A 75 31.46 -30.25 -18.50
CA GLY A 75 32.28 -29.13 -18.06
C GLY A 75 31.96 -27.89 -18.89
N VAL A 76 31.94 -26.69 -18.30
CA VAL A 76 31.60 -25.46 -19.02
C VAL A 76 32.78 -24.48 -18.95
N LEU A 77 33.29 -24.07 -20.11
CA LEU A 77 34.34 -23.07 -20.22
C LEU A 77 33.75 -21.67 -20.49
N PRO A 78 34.41 -20.59 -20.03
CA PRO A 78 33.95 -19.23 -20.27
C PRO A 78 34.08 -18.87 -21.76
N HIS A 79 32.96 -18.54 -22.39
CA HIS A 79 32.89 -18.13 -23.80
C HIS A 79 32.50 -16.64 -23.91
N PRO A 80 33.03 -15.85 -24.88
CA PRO A 80 32.68 -14.43 -25.02
C PRO A 80 31.17 -14.14 -25.17
N ASP A 81 30.46 -15.03 -25.87
CA ASP A 81 29.00 -14.97 -26.05
C ASP A 81 28.20 -15.66 -24.92
N MET A 82 28.84 -16.08 -23.83
CA MET A 82 28.19 -16.64 -22.66
C MET A 82 27.96 -15.54 -21.62
N LYS A 83 26.74 -15.02 -21.55
CA LYS A 83 26.36 -13.94 -20.62
C LYS A 83 25.54 -14.43 -19.44
N ARG A 84 24.88 -15.58 -19.56
CA ARG A 84 23.90 -16.08 -18.57
C ARG A 84 24.25 -17.48 -18.05
N SER A 85 24.72 -18.37 -18.93
CA SER A 85 24.98 -19.77 -18.57
C SER A 85 26.16 -19.92 -17.61
N GLY A 86 27.15 -19.03 -17.69
CA GLY A 86 28.34 -19.10 -16.82
C GLY A 86 28.01 -19.02 -15.32
N ASP A 87 27.04 -18.18 -14.96
CA ASP A 87 26.60 -18.02 -13.57
C ASP A 87 25.92 -19.30 -13.03
N ASN A 88 25.21 -20.04 -13.89
CA ASN A 88 24.56 -21.31 -13.50
C ASN A 88 25.56 -22.36 -13.05
N PHE A 89 26.65 -22.50 -13.81
CA PHE A 89 27.67 -23.51 -13.56
C PHE A 89 28.80 -23.01 -12.64
N GLY A 90 28.79 -21.72 -12.26
CA GLY A 90 29.83 -21.14 -11.40
C GLY A 90 31.18 -21.00 -12.09
N VAL A 91 31.17 -20.80 -13.41
CA VAL A 91 32.38 -20.80 -14.26
C VAL A 91 33.33 -19.67 -13.85
N ALA A 92 34.63 -19.96 -13.83
CA ALA A 92 35.66 -18.96 -13.58
C ALA A 92 35.73 -17.92 -14.72
N GLY A 93 36.22 -16.71 -14.41
CA GLY A 93 36.34 -15.64 -15.40
C GLY A 93 37.45 -15.86 -16.44
N THR A 94 38.40 -16.77 -16.17
CA THR A 94 39.52 -17.08 -17.07
C THR A 94 39.46 -18.54 -17.52
N LEU A 95 39.99 -18.83 -18.72
CA LEU A 95 40.01 -20.17 -19.28
C LEU A 95 40.86 -21.14 -18.45
N ALA A 96 42.05 -20.73 -18.01
CA ALA A 96 42.94 -21.56 -17.23
C ALA A 96 42.31 -21.99 -15.90
N ASP A 97 41.69 -21.06 -15.17
CA ASP A 97 40.97 -21.36 -13.94
C ASP A 97 39.80 -22.32 -14.15
N ALA A 98 39.05 -22.14 -15.25
CA ALA A 98 37.91 -23.02 -15.57
C ALA A 98 38.35 -24.43 -15.96
N VAL A 99 39.49 -24.58 -16.66
CA VAL A 99 40.09 -25.88 -16.97
C VAL A 99 40.61 -26.55 -15.70
N GLU A 100 41.26 -25.80 -14.80
CA GLU A 100 41.68 -26.30 -13.49
C GLU A 100 40.50 -26.81 -12.66
N ASP A 101 39.37 -26.08 -12.64
CA ASP A 101 38.14 -26.52 -11.96
C ASP A 101 37.61 -27.85 -12.53
N ILE A 102 37.71 -28.05 -13.85
CA ILE A 102 37.29 -29.28 -14.53
C ILE A 102 38.25 -30.44 -14.24
N LEU A 103 39.56 -30.18 -14.23
CA LEU A 103 40.61 -31.18 -14.04
C LEU A 103 40.78 -31.62 -12.59
N SER A 104 40.63 -30.70 -11.64
CA SER A 104 40.73 -30.94 -10.20
C SER A 104 39.67 -31.90 -9.65
N GLY A 105 38.65 -32.24 -10.46
CA GLY A 105 37.81 -33.40 -10.21
C GLY A 105 36.88 -33.21 -9.01
N GLY A 106 36.25 -32.04 -8.88
CA GLY A 106 35.14 -31.86 -7.96
C GLY A 106 34.05 -32.92 -8.19
N ASP A 107 33.36 -33.33 -7.11
CA ASP A 107 32.31 -34.34 -7.20
C ASP A 107 31.26 -33.94 -8.26
N CYS A 108 30.96 -34.87 -9.17
CA CYS A 108 29.95 -34.66 -10.20
C CYS A 108 28.60 -34.33 -9.54
N LYS A 109 28.13 -33.10 -9.75
CA LYS A 109 26.85 -32.62 -9.22
C LYS A 109 25.72 -32.90 -10.21
N LYS A 110 24.49 -33.01 -9.68
CA LYS A 110 23.27 -33.15 -10.49
C LYS A 110 22.41 -31.90 -10.38
N MET A 111 21.85 -31.45 -11.49
CA MET A 111 20.98 -30.27 -11.55
C MET A 111 19.65 -30.60 -12.23
N ASP A 112 18.58 -30.02 -11.71
CA ASP A 112 17.29 -29.94 -12.38
C ASP A 112 17.42 -29.14 -13.67
N VAL A 113 16.60 -29.50 -14.67
CA VAL A 113 16.54 -28.76 -15.93
C VAL A 113 15.10 -28.41 -16.25
N LEU A 114 14.84 -27.11 -16.38
CA LEU A 114 13.55 -26.57 -16.81
C LEU A 114 13.45 -26.59 -18.34
N PHE A 115 12.32 -27.12 -18.81
CA PHE A 115 11.93 -27.06 -20.21
C PHE A 115 10.71 -26.17 -20.38
N CYS A 116 10.70 -25.40 -21.48
CA CYS A 116 9.59 -24.62 -21.97
C CYS A 116 9.33 -25.00 -23.43
N ASN A 117 8.21 -25.66 -23.72
CA ASN A 117 7.88 -26.15 -25.06
C ASN A 117 9.06 -26.89 -25.73
N GLU A 118 9.61 -27.90 -25.03
CA GLU A 118 10.77 -28.72 -25.45
C GLU A 118 12.14 -28.01 -25.47
N HIS A 119 12.20 -26.70 -25.25
CA HIS A 119 13.45 -25.95 -25.17
C HIS A 119 13.94 -25.83 -23.72
N VAL A 120 15.24 -26.03 -23.51
CA VAL A 120 15.90 -25.80 -22.21
C VAL A 120 15.84 -24.30 -21.87
N VAL A 121 15.44 -24.00 -20.64
CA VAL A 121 15.44 -22.64 -20.07
C VAL A 121 16.69 -22.50 -19.20
N GLN A 122 17.50 -21.48 -19.43
CA GLN A 122 18.73 -21.25 -18.67
C GLN A 122 18.55 -20.25 -17.52
N SER A 123 17.70 -19.25 -17.73
CA SER A 123 17.57 -18.14 -16.80
C SER A 123 16.11 -17.82 -16.53
N LEU A 124 15.35 -17.53 -17.59
CA LEU A 124 14.04 -16.92 -17.43
C LEU A 124 13.16 -17.09 -18.67
N VAL A 125 11.88 -17.38 -18.43
CA VAL A 125 10.81 -17.19 -19.43
C VAL A 125 9.95 -16.00 -19.02
N VAL A 126 9.70 -15.08 -19.96
CA VAL A 126 8.85 -13.91 -19.74
C VAL A 126 7.75 -13.87 -20.80
N ALA A 127 6.49 -13.84 -20.39
CA ALA A 127 5.36 -13.66 -21.31
C ALA A 127 4.56 -12.40 -20.95
N GLY A 128 4.09 -11.67 -21.96
CA GLY A 128 3.29 -10.45 -21.77
C GLY A 128 4.08 -9.19 -21.40
N GLU A 129 3.36 -8.16 -20.94
CA GLU A 129 3.93 -6.86 -20.60
C GLU A 129 4.41 -6.86 -19.15
N VAL A 130 5.57 -7.45 -18.91
CA VAL A 130 6.25 -7.34 -17.61
C VAL A 130 6.98 -6.00 -17.59
N PHE A 131 6.67 -5.14 -16.61
CA PHE A 131 7.34 -3.85 -16.39
C PHE A 131 8.84 -4.07 -16.52
N SER A 132 9.46 -3.48 -17.54
CA SER A 132 10.83 -3.75 -17.94
C SER A 132 11.83 -3.12 -16.96
N VAL A 133 11.75 -3.49 -15.69
CA VAL A 133 12.91 -3.54 -14.81
C VAL A 133 13.75 -4.65 -15.42
N ARG A 134 14.79 -4.28 -16.20
CA ARG A 134 15.68 -5.22 -16.88
C ARG A 134 16.04 -6.36 -15.92
N LEU A 135 15.45 -7.53 -16.14
CA LEU A 135 15.49 -8.68 -15.24
C LEU A 135 16.85 -9.39 -15.20
N GLY A 136 17.88 -8.84 -15.84
CA GLY A 136 19.20 -9.48 -15.97
C GLY A 136 20.35 -8.52 -16.26
N ALA A 137 20.30 -7.25 -15.84
CA ALA A 137 21.46 -6.37 -15.92
C ALA A 137 21.99 -6.05 -14.51
N ARG A 138 23.22 -6.50 -14.25
CA ARG A 138 24.04 -6.11 -13.10
C ARG A 138 24.15 -4.58 -13.08
N GLU A 139 23.84 -3.99 -11.93
CA GLU A 139 24.16 -2.62 -11.47
C GLU A 139 23.84 -1.43 -12.39
N THR A 140 22.83 -0.64 -12.00
CA THR A 140 22.97 0.77 -11.54
C THR A 140 21.57 1.27 -11.16
N SER A 141 21.35 1.55 -9.87
CA SER A 141 20.11 2.16 -9.36
C SER A 141 20.08 3.66 -9.65
N ASP A 142 19.90 4.03 -10.93
CA ASP A 142 19.70 5.44 -11.31
C ASP A 142 18.25 5.85 -11.05
N LEU A 143 18.06 6.75 -10.08
CA LEU A 143 16.78 7.36 -9.72
C LEU A 143 16.06 7.95 -10.95
N SER A 144 16.81 8.57 -11.86
CA SER A 144 16.33 9.17 -13.10
C SER A 144 15.72 8.13 -14.06
N ARG A 145 16.28 6.92 -14.12
CA ARG A 145 15.78 5.84 -14.98
C ARG A 145 14.46 5.25 -14.47
N ASN A 146 14.28 5.13 -13.16
CA ASN A 146 13.02 4.63 -12.61
C ASN A 146 11.87 5.65 -12.77
N ILE A 147 12.17 6.95 -12.65
CA ILE A 147 11.22 8.03 -12.98
C ILE A 147 10.84 7.97 -14.46
N LEU A 148 11.80 7.71 -15.35
CA LEU A 148 11.54 7.52 -16.79
C LEU A 148 10.63 6.31 -17.06
N VAL A 149 10.91 5.15 -16.43
CA VAL A 149 10.07 3.94 -16.53
C VAL A 149 8.66 4.23 -16.05
N LEU A 150 8.51 4.94 -14.91
CA LEU A 150 7.21 5.33 -14.40
C LEU A 150 6.46 6.26 -15.36
N TRP A 151 7.16 7.24 -15.95
CA TRP A 151 6.59 8.15 -16.92
C TRP A 151 6.12 7.43 -18.19
N GLN A 152 6.92 6.48 -18.69
CA GLN A 152 6.52 5.61 -19.79
C GLN A 152 5.27 4.79 -19.45
N LEU A 153 5.15 4.27 -18.23
CA LEU A 153 3.95 3.53 -17.80
C LEU A 153 2.69 4.38 -17.72
N LEU A 154 2.82 5.64 -17.27
CA LEU A 154 1.72 6.60 -17.33
C LEU A 154 1.26 6.85 -18.78
N GLN A 155 2.20 6.90 -19.72
CA GLN A 155 1.90 7.12 -21.14
C GLN A 155 1.31 5.90 -21.83
N THR A 156 1.77 4.70 -21.49
CA THR A 156 1.29 3.44 -22.10
C THR A 156 0.04 2.87 -21.42
N ARG A 157 -0.56 3.56 -20.44
CA ARG A 157 -1.76 3.10 -19.70
C ARG A 157 -2.91 2.58 -20.56
N LYS A 158 -3.12 3.14 -21.75
CA LYS A 158 -4.22 2.76 -22.65
C LYS A 158 -3.99 1.42 -23.35
N ARG A 159 -2.74 0.91 -23.30
CA ARG A 159 -2.31 -0.35 -23.91
C ARG A 159 -2.21 -1.49 -22.90
N LEU A 160 -1.94 -1.19 -21.63
CA LEU A 160 -1.87 -2.18 -20.55
C LEU A 160 -3.24 -2.88 -20.38
N ARG A 161 -3.31 -4.15 -20.76
CA ARG A 161 -4.49 -5.01 -20.66
C ARG A 161 -4.09 -6.37 -20.11
N LEU A 162 -4.87 -6.90 -19.17
CA LEU A 162 -4.64 -8.26 -18.68
C LEU A 162 -5.15 -9.23 -19.75
N LYS A 163 -4.32 -10.22 -20.10
CA LYS A 163 -4.75 -11.30 -20.98
C LYS A 163 -5.37 -12.41 -20.14
N PRO A 164 -6.55 -12.94 -20.51
CA PRO A 164 -7.12 -14.08 -19.83
C PRO A 164 -6.23 -15.30 -20.07
N ILE A 165 -5.94 -16.03 -19.00
CA ILE A 165 -5.13 -17.24 -19.02
C ILE A 165 -5.79 -18.32 -18.17
N SER A 166 -5.53 -19.57 -18.50
CA SER A 166 -5.83 -20.73 -17.67
C SER A 166 -4.49 -21.38 -17.32
N VAL A 167 -4.28 -21.64 -16.04
CA VAL A 167 -3.07 -22.27 -15.53
C VAL A 167 -3.46 -23.59 -14.92
N ALA A 168 -2.97 -24.70 -15.47
CA ALA A 168 -3.18 -26.04 -14.94
C ALA A 168 -1.88 -26.59 -14.34
N THR A 169 -1.93 -27.09 -13.12
CA THR A 169 -0.81 -27.79 -12.46
C THR A 169 -0.99 -29.31 -12.53
N GLU A 170 0.06 -30.06 -12.16
CA GLU A 170 0.07 -31.53 -12.17
C GLU A 170 -1.05 -32.17 -11.33
N GLU A 171 -1.46 -31.53 -10.23
CA GLU A 171 -2.54 -32.02 -9.34
C GLU A 171 -3.95 -31.74 -9.88
N ASP A 172 -4.11 -31.53 -11.20
CA ASP A 172 -5.36 -31.18 -11.89
C ASP A 172 -6.06 -29.90 -11.37
N LYS A 173 -5.29 -29.06 -10.65
CA LYS A 173 -5.76 -27.76 -10.17
C LYS A 173 -5.66 -26.76 -11.33
N SER A 174 -6.80 -26.41 -11.89
CA SER A 174 -6.92 -25.34 -12.88
C SER A 174 -7.27 -24.01 -12.22
N LEU A 175 -6.54 -22.96 -12.59
CA LEU A 175 -6.78 -21.59 -12.19
C LEU A 175 -7.06 -20.74 -13.43
N ASP A 176 -8.29 -20.26 -13.48
CA ASP A 176 -8.78 -19.39 -14.53
C ASP A 176 -8.65 -17.93 -14.09
N THR A 177 -7.68 -17.22 -14.65
CA THR A 177 -7.32 -15.85 -14.23
C THR A 177 -6.97 -14.94 -15.41
N ALA A 178 -6.54 -13.71 -15.12
CA ALA A 178 -6.01 -12.80 -16.12
C ALA A 178 -4.72 -12.18 -15.58
N ALA A 179 -3.69 -12.08 -16.42
CA ALA A 179 -2.39 -11.54 -16.06
C ALA A 179 -1.91 -10.54 -17.11
N LEU A 180 -1.22 -9.50 -16.66
CA LEU A 180 -0.54 -8.55 -17.52
C LEU A 180 0.79 -9.13 -18.02
N GLY A 181 1.47 -9.88 -17.15
CA GLY A 181 2.70 -10.57 -17.48
C GLY A 181 2.98 -11.76 -16.56
N ILE A 182 3.79 -12.67 -17.07
CA ILE A 182 4.17 -13.94 -16.46
C ILE A 182 5.70 -14.00 -16.47
N VAL A 183 6.28 -14.37 -15.33
CA VAL A 183 7.72 -14.56 -15.18
C VAL A 183 7.94 -15.95 -14.59
N VAL A 184 8.67 -16.78 -15.32
CA VAL A 184 9.01 -18.16 -14.94
C VAL A 184 10.49 -18.21 -14.65
N VAL A 185 10.84 -18.68 -13.46
CA VAL A 185 12.23 -18.83 -13.04
C VAL A 185 12.46 -20.27 -12.61
N GLU A 186 13.53 -20.87 -13.12
CA GLU A 186 13.99 -22.18 -12.71
C GLU A 186 14.59 -22.14 -11.30
N GLN A 187 15.59 -21.28 -11.07
CA GLN A 187 16.30 -21.19 -9.80
C GLN A 187 16.30 -19.75 -9.27
N GLY A 188 16.32 -19.60 -7.93
CA GLY A 188 16.43 -18.31 -7.25
C GLY A 188 17.64 -17.44 -7.67
N ARG A 189 18.62 -18.00 -8.39
CA ARG A 189 19.98 -17.48 -8.61
C ARG A 189 20.09 -16.34 -9.63
N ASN A 190 19.38 -16.41 -10.74
CA ASN A 190 19.76 -15.65 -11.96
C ASN A 190 19.05 -14.33 -12.19
N SER A 191 18.03 -14.00 -11.41
CA SER A 191 17.34 -12.72 -11.54
C SER A 191 17.23 -12.01 -10.20
N LEU A 192 17.41 -10.69 -10.19
CA LEU A 192 17.20 -9.87 -8.99
C LEU A 192 15.77 -10.00 -8.44
N LEU A 193 14.80 -10.32 -9.31
CA LEU A 193 13.43 -10.58 -8.91
C LEU A 193 13.30 -11.92 -8.20
N SER A 194 13.91 -13.00 -8.70
CA SER A 194 13.89 -14.29 -8.03
C SER A 194 14.56 -14.23 -6.66
N ARG A 195 15.74 -13.61 -6.53
CA ARG A 195 16.42 -13.45 -5.21
C ARG A 195 15.61 -12.62 -4.20
N ARG A 196 14.85 -11.62 -4.67
CA ARG A 196 14.05 -10.74 -3.80
C ARG A 196 12.68 -11.30 -3.44
N VAL A 197 12.12 -12.15 -4.32
CA VAL A 197 10.75 -12.66 -4.23
C VAL A 197 10.72 -14.08 -3.66
N LEU A 198 11.63 -14.94 -4.13
CA LEU A 198 11.82 -16.31 -3.67
C LEU A 198 12.92 -16.25 -2.60
N LYS A 199 12.50 -16.07 -1.34
CA LYS A 199 13.39 -16.00 -0.16
C LYS A 199 14.11 -17.32 0.16
N ASP A 200 13.82 -18.35 -0.61
CA ASP A 200 14.38 -19.67 -0.39
C ASP A 200 15.79 -19.71 -1.02
N PRO A 201 16.78 -20.32 -0.34
CA PRO A 201 18.09 -20.56 -0.94
C PRO A 201 17.92 -21.34 -2.25
N PRO A 202 18.85 -21.17 -3.22
CA PRO A 202 18.81 -21.95 -4.44
C PRO A 202 18.75 -23.45 -4.10
N CYS A 203 17.74 -24.13 -4.65
CA CYS A 203 17.48 -25.51 -4.31
C CYS A 203 17.09 -26.34 -5.52
N ASN A 204 17.54 -27.59 -5.49
CA ASN A 204 17.31 -28.63 -6.49
C ASN A 204 16.08 -29.46 -6.10
N ASP A 205 14.92 -28.81 -6.07
CA ASP A 205 13.67 -29.35 -5.51
C ASP A 205 12.74 -29.99 -6.56
N GLY A 206 13.14 -29.98 -7.83
CA GLY A 206 12.37 -30.49 -8.96
C GLY A 206 11.15 -29.63 -9.32
N MET A 207 11.09 -28.37 -8.87
CA MET A 207 9.93 -27.50 -9.04
C MET A 207 10.28 -26.22 -9.79
N VAL A 208 9.35 -25.75 -10.64
CA VAL A 208 9.43 -24.44 -11.29
C VAL A 208 8.70 -23.39 -10.46
N ASN A 209 9.25 -22.17 -10.43
CA ASN A 209 8.62 -21.02 -9.79
C ASN A 209 8.03 -20.07 -10.83
N ILE A 210 6.73 -19.80 -10.73
CA ILE A 210 6.01 -18.88 -11.61
C ILE A 210 5.45 -17.71 -10.82
N LEU A 211 5.70 -16.52 -11.34
CA LEU A 211 5.16 -15.26 -10.85
C LEU A 211 4.17 -14.70 -11.88
N LEU A 212 2.93 -14.57 -11.47
CA LEU A 212 1.83 -14.00 -12.26
C LEU A 212 1.56 -12.59 -11.78
N PHE A 213 1.64 -11.59 -12.66
CA PHE A 213 1.39 -10.20 -12.31
C PHE A 213 0.03 -9.75 -12.85
N ALA A 214 -0.90 -9.44 -11.96
CA ALA A 214 -2.26 -9.02 -12.31
C ALA A 214 -2.67 -7.73 -11.55
N PRO A 215 -2.01 -6.59 -11.84
CA PRO A 215 -2.37 -5.32 -11.22
C PRO A 215 -3.82 -4.96 -11.54
N ARG A 216 -4.56 -4.42 -10.56
CA ARG A 216 -5.95 -3.97 -10.78
C ARG A 216 -6.02 -2.50 -11.18
N SER A 217 -4.92 -1.76 -11.04
CA SER A 217 -4.83 -0.34 -11.42
C SER A 217 -3.40 0.11 -11.67
N VAL A 218 -3.25 1.24 -12.38
CA VAL A 218 -1.95 1.91 -12.59
C VAL A 218 -1.34 2.37 -11.26
N LEU A 219 -2.19 2.79 -10.32
CA LEU A 219 -1.74 3.25 -9.01
C LEU A 219 -1.09 2.14 -8.17
N GLU A 220 -1.55 0.88 -8.27
CA GLU A 220 -0.91 -0.26 -7.60
C GLU A 220 0.52 -0.50 -8.13
N ILE A 221 0.71 -0.37 -9.44
CA ILE A 221 2.03 -0.47 -10.08
C ILE A 221 2.93 0.68 -9.61
N PHE A 222 2.39 1.90 -9.61
CA PHE A 222 3.10 3.10 -9.12
C PHE A 222 3.55 2.93 -7.68
N TRP A 223 2.67 2.51 -6.76
CA TRP A 223 3.03 2.33 -5.35
C TRP A 223 4.03 1.20 -5.14
N PHE A 224 3.95 0.11 -5.92
CA PHE A 224 4.94 -0.95 -5.84
C PHE A 224 6.33 -0.42 -6.25
N ILE A 225 6.41 0.26 -7.40
CA ILE A 225 7.64 0.90 -7.85
C ILE A 225 8.12 1.91 -6.81
N LEU A 226 7.25 2.78 -6.28
CA LEU A 226 7.61 3.78 -5.26
C LEU A 226 8.07 3.17 -3.92
N SER A 227 7.42 2.09 -3.46
CA SER A 227 7.79 1.40 -2.23
C SER A 227 9.17 0.74 -2.32
N SER A 228 9.60 0.38 -3.54
CA SER A 228 10.95 -0.12 -3.78
C SER A 228 12.05 0.94 -3.53
N PHE A 229 11.69 2.24 -3.43
CA PHE A 229 12.62 3.33 -3.11
C PHE A 229 12.87 3.52 -1.61
N VAL A 230 11.85 3.35 -0.76
CA VAL A 230 11.87 3.86 0.62
C VAL A 230 12.18 2.77 1.67
N VAL A 231 11.77 1.52 1.44
CA VAL A 231 11.71 0.48 2.51
C VAL A 231 12.75 -0.64 2.34
N PHE A 232 13.46 -0.71 1.20
CA PHE A 232 14.01 -1.98 0.72
C PHE A 232 15.51 -2.23 0.94
N GLY A 233 16.13 -1.51 1.88
CA GLY A 233 17.53 -1.75 2.25
C GLY A 233 17.76 -2.83 3.30
N LYS A 234 16.77 -3.20 4.14
CA LYS A 234 17.03 -4.03 5.34
C LYS A 234 16.00 -5.11 5.71
N ASN A 235 14.77 -5.11 5.19
CA ASN A 235 13.78 -6.16 5.51
C ASN A 235 13.24 -6.82 4.22
N GLY A 236 13.45 -8.13 4.12
CA GLY A 236 13.32 -8.92 2.90
C GLY A 236 11.96 -8.87 2.20
N GLY A 237 12.01 -8.93 0.87
CA GLY A 237 10.93 -8.55 -0.03
C GLY A 237 9.62 -9.30 0.13
N ARG A 238 8.52 -8.54 0.23
CA ARG A 238 7.17 -9.06 0.06
C ARG A 238 6.84 -9.04 -1.44
N LEU A 239 6.21 -10.11 -1.92
CA LEU A 239 5.55 -10.13 -3.22
C LEU A 239 4.67 -8.88 -3.37
N PRO A 240 4.62 -8.24 -4.56
CA PRO A 240 3.63 -7.21 -4.81
C PRO A 240 2.23 -7.72 -4.45
N PRO A 241 1.34 -6.87 -3.91
CA PRO A 241 -0.01 -7.27 -3.54
C PRO A 241 -0.88 -7.73 -4.72
N PHE A 242 -0.38 -7.57 -5.95
CA PHE A 242 -0.99 -7.99 -7.21
C PHE A 242 -0.23 -9.15 -7.89
N ALA A 243 0.75 -9.75 -7.22
CA ALA A 243 1.51 -10.88 -7.72
C ALA A 243 1.00 -12.19 -7.10
N GLY A 244 0.74 -13.19 -7.96
CA GLY A 244 0.54 -14.57 -7.56
C GLY A 244 1.85 -15.36 -7.72
N HIS A 245 2.08 -16.33 -6.84
CA HIS A 245 3.21 -17.25 -6.91
C HIS A 245 2.71 -18.69 -6.96
N ILE A 246 3.19 -19.45 -7.95
CA ILE A 246 2.89 -20.88 -8.14
C ILE A 246 4.22 -21.63 -8.18
N LYS A 247 4.31 -22.72 -7.41
CA LYS A 247 5.43 -23.65 -7.41
C LYS A 247 4.92 -25.06 -7.71
N SER A 248 5.29 -25.65 -8.83
CA SER A 248 4.84 -26.99 -9.27
C SER A 248 5.91 -27.64 -10.18
N ARG A 249 5.80 -28.95 -10.47
CA ARG A 249 6.78 -29.66 -11.36
C ARG A 249 6.46 -29.48 -12.83
N THR A 250 5.16 -29.56 -13.15
CA THR A 250 4.64 -29.37 -14.48
C THR A 250 3.54 -28.33 -14.45
N LEU A 251 3.50 -27.48 -15.47
CA LEU A 251 2.53 -26.41 -15.54
C LEU A 251 2.20 -26.06 -16.98
N ARG A 252 0.92 -25.96 -17.26
CA ARG A 252 0.40 -25.62 -18.58
C ARG A 252 -0.32 -24.28 -18.52
N ILE A 253 0.11 -23.33 -19.35
CA ILE A 253 -0.52 -22.03 -19.51
C ILE A 253 -1.18 -21.96 -20.88
N SER A 254 -2.49 -21.80 -20.89
CA SER A 254 -3.31 -21.68 -22.10
C SER A 254 -4.24 -20.45 -22.01
N GLY A 255 -4.95 -20.10 -23.09
CA GLY A 255 -6.03 -19.11 -23.05
C GLY A 255 -5.94 -17.92 -24.00
N SER A 256 -4.86 -17.79 -24.79
CA SER A 256 -4.78 -16.83 -25.89
C SER A 256 -4.56 -17.56 -27.22
N THR A 257 -4.86 -16.91 -28.36
CA THR A 257 -4.61 -17.51 -29.70
C THR A 257 -3.14 -17.82 -29.93
N SER A 258 -2.25 -17.00 -29.35
CA SER A 258 -0.80 -17.20 -29.32
C SER A 258 -0.19 -16.38 -28.18
N PHE A 259 0.73 -16.97 -27.44
CA PHE A 259 1.57 -16.28 -26.48
C PHE A 259 2.86 -15.84 -27.16
N ASP A 260 3.08 -14.53 -27.22
CA ASP A 260 4.40 -13.99 -27.49
C ASP A 260 5.16 -13.93 -26.16
N TYR A 261 6.26 -14.66 -26.10
CA TYR A 261 7.10 -14.77 -24.91
C TYR A 261 8.58 -14.68 -25.29
N SER A 262 9.41 -14.40 -24.31
CA SER A 262 10.86 -14.36 -24.44
C SER A 262 11.43 -15.52 -23.61
N LEU A 263 12.13 -16.44 -24.27
CA LEU A 263 12.92 -17.48 -23.62
C LEU A 263 14.37 -17.01 -23.62
N ASP A 264 14.91 -16.71 -22.43
CA ASP A 264 16.28 -16.22 -22.26
C ASP A 264 16.64 -15.00 -23.15
N GLY A 265 15.65 -14.16 -23.44
CA GLY A 265 15.79 -12.95 -24.28
C GLY A 265 15.52 -13.18 -25.77
N ALA A 266 15.40 -14.44 -26.22
CA ALA A 266 15.01 -14.76 -27.58
C ALA A 266 13.47 -14.72 -27.71
N PRO A 267 12.91 -14.00 -28.69
CA PRO A 267 11.48 -13.94 -28.92
C PRO A 267 10.96 -15.28 -29.46
N MET A 268 9.87 -15.77 -28.87
CA MET A 268 9.19 -17.02 -29.19
C MET A 268 7.68 -16.77 -29.29
N SER A 269 6.98 -17.63 -30.04
CA SER A 269 5.51 -17.60 -30.11
C SER A 269 4.95 -19.01 -30.14
N ALA A 270 3.98 -19.31 -29.29
CA ALA A 270 3.34 -20.62 -29.19
C ALA A 270 1.87 -20.51 -28.74
N PRO A 271 0.99 -21.45 -29.12
CA PRO A 271 -0.41 -21.43 -28.69
C PRO A 271 -0.57 -21.65 -27.18
N GLU A 272 0.38 -22.36 -26.57
CA GLU A 272 0.44 -22.63 -25.14
C GLU A 272 1.89 -22.63 -24.65
N ILE A 273 2.06 -22.41 -23.34
CA ILE A 273 3.36 -22.53 -22.67
C ILE A 273 3.29 -23.74 -21.75
N LEU A 274 3.99 -24.80 -22.12
CA LEU A 274 4.18 -26.01 -21.34
C LEU A 274 5.52 -25.96 -20.64
N LEU A 275 5.49 -26.00 -19.30
CA LEU A 275 6.66 -26.01 -18.44
C LEU A 275 6.77 -27.37 -17.77
N SER A 276 7.96 -27.95 -17.80
CA SER A 276 8.25 -29.21 -17.13
C SER A 276 9.68 -29.20 -16.60
N VAL A 277 9.84 -29.59 -15.33
CA VAL A 277 11.16 -29.77 -14.73
C VAL A 277 11.56 -31.24 -14.80
N SER A 278 12.76 -31.51 -15.31
CA SER A 278 13.39 -32.83 -15.22
C SER A 278 14.31 -32.87 -14.01
N PRO A 279 13.93 -33.52 -12.90
CA PRO A 279 14.68 -33.45 -11.66
C PRO A 279 16.00 -34.20 -11.76
N LYS A 280 17.10 -33.57 -11.32
CA LYS A 280 18.46 -34.12 -11.25
C LYS A 280 18.93 -34.76 -12.57
N ALA A 281 18.50 -34.20 -13.70
CA ALA A 281 18.70 -34.75 -15.04
C ALA A 281 20.09 -34.45 -15.61
N LEU A 282 20.64 -33.26 -15.33
CA LEU A 282 21.94 -32.84 -15.86
C LEU A 282 23.06 -33.21 -14.89
N ARG A 283 24.10 -33.87 -15.41
CA ARG A 283 25.35 -34.12 -14.68
C ARG A 283 26.39 -33.11 -15.12
N PHE A 284 27.02 -32.42 -14.18
CA PHE A 284 28.01 -31.40 -14.50
C PHE A 284 29.10 -31.29 -13.43
N LEU A 285 30.21 -30.69 -13.81
CA LEU A 285 31.31 -30.33 -12.91
C LEU A 285 31.12 -28.86 -12.47
N PRO A 286 30.95 -28.59 -11.16
CA PRO A 286 30.74 -27.23 -10.67
C PRO A 286 32.04 -26.43 -10.74
N GLY A 287 31.95 -25.18 -11.20
CA GLY A 287 33.06 -24.22 -11.13
C GLY A 287 33.20 -23.59 -9.75
N ARG A 288 34.36 -22.96 -9.50
CA ARG A 288 34.72 -22.38 -8.19
C ARG A 288 33.79 -21.29 -7.67
N ASN A 289 33.03 -20.63 -8.55
CA ASN A 289 32.08 -19.58 -8.18
C ASN A 289 30.67 -20.11 -7.90
N MET A 290 30.48 -21.44 -7.88
CA MET A 290 29.17 -22.02 -7.61
C MET A 290 28.80 -21.89 -6.13
N GLU A 291 27.72 -21.17 -5.83
CA GLU A 291 27.10 -21.17 -4.51
C GLU A 291 26.56 -22.58 -4.19
N ASP A 292 26.77 -23.06 -2.96
CA ASP A 292 26.19 -24.33 -2.51
C ASP A 292 24.66 -24.25 -2.49
N TYR A 293 24.02 -25.30 -3.01
CA TYR A 293 22.58 -25.46 -2.99
C TYR A 293 22.21 -26.63 -2.09
N ALA A 294 21.06 -26.53 -1.43
CA ALA A 294 20.54 -27.61 -0.62
C ALA A 294 20.06 -28.76 -1.52
N ASP A 295 20.50 -29.98 -1.25
CA ASP A 295 20.03 -31.18 -1.94
C ASP A 295 18.69 -31.71 -1.40
N GLU A 296 18.32 -31.28 -0.19
CA GLU A 296 17.07 -31.63 0.49
C GLU A 296 16.21 -30.38 0.71
N CYS A 297 15.16 -30.23 -0.10
CA CYS A 297 14.15 -29.18 0.06
C CYS A 297 12.74 -29.73 0.04
N GLU A 298 11.81 -28.93 0.57
CA GLU A 298 10.38 -29.21 0.48
C GLU A 298 9.91 -29.29 -0.98
N GLN A 299 9.69 -30.52 -1.44
CA GLN A 299 9.03 -30.83 -2.71
C GLN A 299 7.50 -30.71 -2.61
N LYS A 300 7.02 -29.62 -2.02
CA LYS A 300 5.57 -29.37 -1.85
C LYS A 300 5.11 -28.30 -2.81
N GLU A 301 4.04 -28.59 -3.55
CA GLU A 301 3.35 -27.61 -4.39
C GLU A 301 2.85 -26.44 -3.52
N LYS A 302 3.16 -25.21 -3.93
CA LYS A 302 2.77 -23.97 -3.23
C LYS A 302 1.99 -23.09 -4.19
N LEU A 303 0.71 -22.87 -3.89
CA LEU A 303 -0.19 -22.02 -4.68
C LEU A 303 -0.60 -20.78 -3.87
N ARG A 304 0.04 -19.64 -4.12
CA ARG A 304 -0.25 -18.34 -3.50
C ARG A 304 -0.87 -17.41 -4.54
N VAL A 305 -2.14 -17.62 -4.84
CA VAL A 305 -2.85 -16.95 -5.96
C VAL A 305 -3.99 -16.03 -5.52
N GLY A 306 -4.18 -15.81 -4.21
CA GLY A 306 -5.29 -15.00 -3.68
C GLY A 306 -5.32 -13.53 -4.15
N ALA A 307 -4.20 -13.01 -4.65
CA ALA A 307 -4.12 -11.67 -5.23
C ALA A 307 -4.69 -11.59 -6.67
N LEU A 308 -4.76 -12.72 -7.37
CA LEU A 308 -5.10 -12.77 -8.79
C LEU A 308 -6.61 -12.61 -9.02
N PRO A 309 -7.03 -11.94 -10.10
CA PRO A 309 -8.44 -11.77 -10.42
C PRO A 309 -9.06 -13.08 -10.90
N VAL A 310 -10.23 -13.43 -10.36
CA VAL A 310 -11.01 -14.62 -10.72
C VAL A 310 -12.47 -14.19 -10.95
N GLY A 311 -13.27 -15.01 -11.64
CA GLY A 311 -14.70 -14.75 -11.85
C GLY A 311 -14.97 -13.46 -12.64
N GLN A 312 -15.86 -12.61 -12.15
CA GLN A 312 -16.22 -11.35 -12.84
C GLN A 312 -15.06 -10.35 -12.95
N ALA A 313 -14.20 -10.26 -11.93
CA ALA A 313 -13.04 -9.36 -11.95
C ALA A 313 -12.05 -9.70 -13.08
N ARG A 314 -11.92 -10.98 -13.43
CA ARG A 314 -11.13 -11.46 -14.59
C ARG A 314 -11.70 -10.93 -15.91
N LEU A 315 -13.02 -10.96 -16.08
CA LEU A 315 -13.71 -10.51 -17.29
C LEU A 315 -13.61 -8.98 -17.45
N ASP A 316 -13.78 -8.24 -16.35
CA ASP A 316 -13.70 -6.78 -16.37
C ASP A 316 -12.30 -6.26 -16.72
N LEU A 317 -11.25 -6.87 -16.15
CA LEU A 317 -9.86 -6.45 -16.36
C LEU A 317 -9.27 -6.94 -17.71
N SER A 318 -9.88 -7.93 -18.35
CA SER A 318 -9.45 -8.42 -19.67
C SER A 318 -10.06 -7.65 -20.83
N THR A 319 -11.25 -7.08 -20.65
CA THR A 319 -11.97 -6.35 -21.72
C THR A 319 -11.56 -4.88 -21.81
N LYS A 320 -11.10 -4.27 -20.71
CA LYS A 320 -10.81 -2.83 -20.62
C LYS A 320 -9.33 -2.57 -20.26
N PRO A 321 -8.75 -1.44 -20.69
CA PRO A 321 -7.42 -1.04 -20.23
C PRO A 321 -7.43 -0.76 -18.72
N LEU A 322 -6.26 -0.89 -18.10
CA LEU A 322 -6.13 -0.69 -16.65
C LEU A 322 -6.60 0.71 -16.22
N PRO A 323 -7.46 0.80 -15.19
CA PRO A 323 -7.91 2.08 -14.68
C PRO A 323 -6.79 2.76 -13.87
N TRP A 324 -6.90 4.08 -13.68
CA TRP A 324 -5.98 4.83 -12.82
C TRP A 324 -6.07 4.37 -11.37
N VAL A 325 -7.29 4.29 -10.86
CA VAL A 325 -7.59 3.80 -9.52
C VAL A 325 -8.41 2.53 -9.63
N ARG A 326 -8.16 1.58 -8.72
CA ARG A 326 -8.91 0.33 -8.62
C ARG A 326 -10.40 0.66 -8.53
N HIS A 327 -11.19 0.10 -9.44
CA HIS A 327 -12.63 0.08 -9.29
C HIS A 327 -12.98 -1.13 -8.43
N ALA A 328 -13.86 -0.93 -7.43
CA ALA A 328 -14.35 -2.02 -6.61
C ALA A 328 -15.01 -3.08 -7.50
N SER A 329 -14.77 -4.36 -7.21
CA SER A 329 -15.52 -5.44 -7.87
C SER A 329 -17.00 -5.35 -7.50
N ALA A 330 -17.88 -5.97 -8.28
CA ALA A 330 -19.30 -6.01 -7.97
C ALA A 330 -19.57 -6.64 -6.58
N ASP A 331 -18.78 -7.63 -6.19
CA ASP A 331 -18.87 -8.30 -4.89
C ASP A 331 -18.42 -7.39 -3.74
N GLU A 332 -17.24 -6.73 -3.87
CA GLU A 332 -16.74 -5.76 -2.88
C GLU A 332 -17.73 -4.62 -2.68
N PHE A 333 -18.33 -4.15 -3.78
CA PHE A 333 -19.38 -3.14 -3.73
C PHE A 333 -20.62 -3.65 -2.98
N ARG A 334 -21.08 -4.87 -3.29
CA ARG A 334 -22.28 -5.47 -2.67
C ARG A 334 -22.11 -5.64 -1.17
N GLU A 335 -20.97 -6.17 -0.73
CA GLU A 335 -20.65 -6.37 0.69
C GLU A 335 -20.62 -5.04 1.45
N LEU A 336 -19.89 -4.06 0.93
CA LEU A 336 -19.86 -2.72 1.51
C LEU A 336 -21.27 -2.11 1.57
N PHE A 337 -22.03 -2.19 0.48
CA PHE A 337 -23.36 -1.58 0.40
C PHE A 337 -24.34 -2.22 1.40
N LEU A 338 -24.28 -3.53 1.61
CA LEU A 338 -25.07 -4.22 2.62
C LEU A 338 -24.69 -3.76 4.04
N LEU A 339 -23.40 -3.64 4.34
CA LEU A 339 -22.90 -3.11 5.62
C LEU A 339 -23.35 -1.67 5.87
N LEU A 340 -23.28 -0.81 4.84
CA LEU A 340 -23.72 0.59 4.96
C LEU A 340 -25.23 0.69 5.12
N LYS A 341 -26.00 -0.18 4.47
CA LYS A 341 -27.45 -0.25 4.65
C LYS A 341 -27.83 -0.69 6.06
N SER A 342 -27.11 -1.65 6.67
CA SER A 342 -27.34 -1.99 8.08
C SER A 342 -26.98 -0.85 9.01
N ASN A 343 -25.88 -0.13 8.75
CA ASN A 343 -25.47 1.05 9.53
C ASN A 343 -26.43 2.23 9.38
N ALA A 344 -27.20 2.30 8.30
CA ALA A 344 -28.21 3.34 8.09
C ALA A 344 -29.50 3.13 8.91
N THR A 345 -29.57 2.10 9.76
CA THR A 345 -30.73 1.80 10.60
C THR A 345 -30.46 2.06 12.07
N ALA A 346 -31.36 2.77 12.75
CA ALA A 346 -31.31 3.03 14.19
C ALA A 346 -31.68 1.75 14.98
N SER A 347 -30.74 0.80 15.04
CA SER A 347 -30.90 -0.47 15.76
C SER A 347 -30.98 -0.27 17.28
N ARG A 348 -31.48 -1.28 18.00
CA ARG A 348 -31.52 -1.24 19.48
C ARG A 348 -30.12 -1.05 20.09
N SER A 349 -29.11 -1.71 19.51
CA SER A 349 -27.72 -1.56 19.91
C SER A 349 -27.21 -0.13 19.66
N PHE A 350 -27.55 0.46 18.51
CA PHE A 350 -27.21 1.86 18.22
C PHE A 350 -27.78 2.80 19.28
N LEU A 351 -29.07 2.65 19.62
CA LEU A 351 -29.73 3.49 20.63
C LEU A 351 -29.07 3.34 22.01
N ALA A 352 -28.82 2.11 22.45
CA ALA A 352 -28.19 1.83 23.73
C ALA A 352 -26.77 2.42 23.81
N LEU A 353 -25.95 2.20 22.77
CA LEU A 353 -24.58 2.73 22.70
C LEU A 353 -24.58 4.27 22.64
N MET A 354 -25.53 4.89 21.95
CA MET A 354 -25.65 6.36 21.94
C MET A 354 -25.95 6.92 23.32
N VAL A 355 -26.87 6.32 24.08
CA VAL A 355 -27.17 6.75 25.46
C VAL A 355 -25.95 6.58 26.35
N LEU A 356 -25.31 5.41 26.35
CA LEU A 356 -24.14 5.11 27.18
C LEU A 356 -22.94 6.01 26.84
N SER A 357 -22.65 6.20 25.56
CA SER A 357 -21.59 7.09 25.08
C SER A 357 -21.86 8.54 25.51
N THR A 358 -23.11 9.00 25.43
CA THR A 358 -23.49 10.35 25.85
C THR A 358 -23.31 10.53 27.36
N LEU A 359 -23.77 9.58 28.17
CA LEU A 359 -23.57 9.62 29.64
C LEU A 359 -22.09 9.64 30.00
N LEU A 360 -21.27 8.80 29.34
CA LEU A 360 -19.83 8.78 29.56
C LEU A 360 -19.17 10.10 29.14
N ALA A 361 -19.61 10.70 28.03
CA ALA A 361 -19.13 12.00 27.58
C ALA A 361 -19.44 13.10 28.59
N ILE A 362 -20.65 13.13 29.15
CA ILE A 362 -21.06 14.11 30.17
C ILE A 362 -20.22 13.97 31.43
N VAL A 363 -20.03 12.74 31.91
CA VAL A 363 -19.16 12.47 33.07
C VAL A 363 -17.73 12.92 32.79
N GLY A 364 -17.18 12.59 31.63
CA GLY A 364 -15.84 13.02 31.22
C GLY A 364 -15.70 14.54 31.08
N LEU A 365 -16.72 15.21 30.53
CA LEU A 365 -16.77 16.66 30.40
C LEU A 365 -16.82 17.34 31.76
N PHE A 366 -17.72 16.95 32.66
CA PHE A 366 -17.78 17.54 34.01
C PHE A 366 -16.57 17.21 34.87
N ALA A 367 -16.01 16.01 34.73
CA ALA A 367 -14.77 15.61 35.40
C ALA A 367 -13.50 16.23 34.78
N ASN A 368 -13.63 17.01 33.70
CA ASN A 368 -12.51 17.60 32.97
C ASN A 368 -11.43 16.54 32.60
N SER A 369 -11.88 15.37 32.12
CA SER A 369 -11.03 14.19 31.86
C SER A 369 -11.03 13.81 30.38
N ALA A 370 -9.96 14.21 29.67
CA ALA A 370 -9.77 13.90 28.26
C ALA A 370 -9.84 12.39 27.95
N SER A 371 -9.30 11.53 28.82
CA SER A 371 -9.29 10.07 28.60
C SER A 371 -10.69 9.46 28.61
N VAL A 372 -11.56 9.88 29.53
CA VAL A 372 -12.96 9.44 29.59
C VAL A 372 -13.73 9.94 28.37
N ILE A 373 -13.46 11.18 27.94
CA ILE A 373 -14.09 11.74 26.74
C ILE A 373 -13.68 10.96 25.49
N ILE A 374 -12.41 10.57 25.36
CA ILE A 374 -11.95 9.69 24.27
C ILE A 374 -12.65 8.33 24.34
N GLY A 375 -12.80 7.74 25.52
CA GLY A 375 -13.57 6.50 25.72
C GLY A 375 -15.02 6.62 25.24
N ALA A 376 -15.66 7.75 25.50
CA ALA A 376 -17.01 8.03 25.00
C ALA A 376 -17.07 8.11 23.47
N MET A 377 -16.06 8.73 22.82
CA MET A 377 -15.96 8.79 21.36
C MET A 377 -15.81 7.39 20.72
N ILE A 378 -15.06 6.49 21.35
CA ILE A 378 -14.87 5.11 20.86
C ILE A 378 -16.18 4.30 20.92
N LEU A 379 -16.96 4.51 21.99
CA LEU A 379 -18.25 3.81 22.17
C LEU A 379 -19.33 4.28 21.20
N ALA A 380 -19.20 5.49 20.66
CA ALA A 380 -20.22 6.16 19.86
C ALA A 380 -20.43 5.50 18.49
N PRO A 381 -21.64 5.03 18.16
CA PRO A 381 -21.92 4.36 16.87
C PRO A 381 -22.23 5.33 15.72
N LEU A 382 -21.89 6.63 15.82
CA LEU A 382 -22.26 7.64 14.82
C LEU A 382 -21.53 7.49 13.48
N MET A 383 -20.34 6.90 13.48
CA MET A 383 -19.52 6.84 12.26
C MET A 383 -20.17 6.01 11.14
N GLY A 384 -20.84 4.90 11.51
CA GLY A 384 -21.55 4.06 10.55
C GLY A 384 -22.58 4.84 9.72
N PRO A 385 -23.61 5.44 10.35
CA PRO A 385 -24.60 6.26 9.66
C PRO A 385 -24.00 7.42 8.85
N ILE A 386 -22.93 8.06 9.33
CA ILE A 386 -22.28 9.18 8.62
C ILE A 386 -21.61 8.68 7.32
N ILE A 387 -20.90 7.56 7.38
CA ILE A 387 -20.28 6.95 6.20
C ILE A 387 -21.35 6.43 5.23
N SER A 388 -22.45 5.87 5.73
CA SER A 388 -23.61 5.50 4.91
C SER A 388 -24.24 6.71 4.21
N LEU A 389 -24.37 7.83 4.92
CA LEU A 389 -24.86 9.09 4.36
C LEU A 389 -23.92 9.62 3.26
N ALA A 390 -22.61 9.60 3.49
CA ALA A 390 -21.61 10.01 2.50
C ALA A 390 -21.65 9.14 1.23
N MET A 391 -21.86 7.84 1.38
CA MET A 391 -22.01 6.90 0.26
C MET A 391 -23.32 7.12 -0.50
N GLY A 392 -24.42 7.32 0.22
CA GLY A 392 -25.72 7.70 -0.36
C GLY A 392 -25.60 8.97 -1.19
N ALA A 393 -24.90 9.99 -0.68
CA ALA A 393 -24.64 11.24 -1.39
C ALA A 393 -23.76 11.03 -2.64
N ALA A 394 -22.70 10.23 -2.52
CA ALA A 394 -21.79 9.94 -3.63
C ALA A 394 -22.48 9.19 -4.80
N ARG A 395 -23.40 8.27 -4.49
CA ARG A 395 -24.16 7.49 -5.49
C ARG A 395 -25.53 8.06 -5.85
N GLN A 396 -26.00 9.09 -5.16
CA GLN A 396 -27.36 9.60 -5.26
C GLN A 396 -28.43 8.53 -4.96
N ASP A 397 -28.18 7.71 -3.94
CA ASP A 397 -29.16 6.74 -3.47
C ASP A 397 -30.05 7.40 -2.42
N GLU A 398 -31.23 7.86 -2.86
CA GLU A 398 -32.21 8.56 -2.02
C GLU A 398 -32.65 7.72 -0.81
N THR A 399 -32.73 6.40 -0.97
CA THR A 399 -33.15 5.51 0.13
C THR A 399 -32.07 5.41 1.20
N LEU A 400 -30.81 5.27 0.80
CA LEU A 400 -29.68 5.23 1.73
C LEU A 400 -29.47 6.60 2.39
N LEU A 401 -29.60 7.68 1.61
CA LEU A 401 -29.54 9.06 2.11
C LEU A 401 -30.59 9.31 3.20
N ALA A 402 -31.87 9.04 2.90
CA ALA A 402 -32.96 9.31 3.83
C ALA A 402 -32.85 8.46 5.11
N ASN A 403 -32.54 7.16 4.99
CA ASN A 403 -32.38 6.28 6.14
C ASN A 403 -31.18 6.68 7.02
N SER A 404 -30.04 7.00 6.41
CA SER A 404 -28.84 7.42 7.14
C SER A 404 -29.05 8.77 7.82
N ALA A 405 -29.68 9.73 7.14
CA ALA A 405 -30.02 11.03 7.71
C ALA A 405 -31.00 10.91 8.88
N LYS A 406 -32.03 10.05 8.75
CA LYS A 406 -32.97 9.76 9.83
C LYS A 406 -32.27 9.14 11.04
N THR A 407 -31.40 8.16 10.84
CA THR A 407 -30.66 7.51 11.91
C THR A 407 -29.70 8.49 12.60
N LEU A 408 -29.01 9.34 11.83
CA LEU A 408 -28.15 10.39 12.36
C LEU A 408 -28.95 11.41 13.19
N LEU A 409 -30.12 11.83 12.72
CA LEU A 409 -31.03 12.73 13.44
C LEU A 409 -31.53 12.10 14.75
N VAL A 410 -31.87 10.81 14.75
CA VAL A 410 -32.24 10.09 15.98
C VAL A 410 -31.08 10.06 16.98
N GLY A 411 -29.86 9.74 16.54
CA GLY A 411 -28.67 9.79 17.39
C GLY A 411 -28.41 11.18 17.95
N LEU A 412 -28.59 12.22 17.13
CA LEU A 412 -28.48 13.62 17.52
C LEU A 412 -29.45 13.99 18.64
N MET A 413 -30.73 13.66 18.45
CA MET A 413 -31.77 13.96 19.44
C MET A 413 -31.56 13.21 20.75
N ILE A 414 -31.07 11.96 20.70
CA ILE A 414 -30.73 11.19 21.90
C ILE A 414 -29.57 11.85 22.64
N CYS A 415 -28.49 12.18 21.94
CA CYS A 415 -27.31 12.76 22.57
C CYS A 415 -27.63 14.11 23.23
N VAL A 416 -28.26 15.02 22.48
CA VAL A 416 -28.66 16.34 23.00
C VAL A 416 -29.69 16.20 24.12
N GLY A 417 -30.70 15.34 23.95
CA GLY A 417 -31.74 15.13 24.95
C GLY A 417 -31.21 14.53 26.26
N VAL A 418 -30.38 13.50 26.19
CA VAL A 418 -29.74 12.89 27.36
C VAL A 418 -28.79 13.86 28.04
N ALA A 419 -27.97 14.60 27.29
CA ALA A 419 -27.08 15.61 27.84
C ALA A 419 -27.81 16.76 28.51
N THR A 420 -28.89 17.25 27.90
CA THR A 420 -29.75 18.28 28.49
C THR A 420 -30.37 17.77 29.79
N LEU A 421 -30.97 16.57 29.77
CA LEU A 421 -31.61 15.99 30.94
C LEU A 421 -30.62 15.72 32.08
N ALA A 422 -29.46 15.15 31.78
CA ALA A 422 -28.41 14.92 32.77
C ALA A 422 -27.88 16.23 33.37
N THR A 423 -27.73 17.28 32.56
CA THR A 423 -27.30 18.61 33.03
C THR A 423 -28.36 19.28 33.92
N LEU A 424 -29.65 19.05 33.66
CA LEU A 424 -30.72 19.53 34.53
C LEU A 424 -30.76 18.78 35.87
N LEU A 425 -30.43 17.49 35.88
CA LEU A 425 -30.38 16.66 37.08
C LEU A 425 -29.11 16.89 37.91
N ILE A 426 -28.00 17.25 37.25
CA ILE A 426 -26.70 17.50 37.87
C ILE A 426 -26.43 19.01 37.81
N PRO A 427 -26.74 19.80 38.86
CA PRO A 427 -26.66 21.26 38.83
C PRO A 427 -25.20 21.77 38.96
N LEU A 428 -24.29 21.23 38.16
CA LEU A 428 -22.92 21.72 38.02
C LEU A 428 -22.89 22.77 36.91
N ARG A 429 -22.63 24.03 37.30
CA ARG A 429 -22.45 25.16 36.39
C ARG A 429 -21.00 25.64 36.47
N SER A 430 -20.11 24.92 35.79
CA SER A 430 -18.69 25.31 35.70
C SER A 430 -18.18 25.10 34.28
N LEU A 431 -17.83 26.20 33.61
CA LEU A 431 -17.02 26.15 32.40
C LEU A 431 -15.61 25.70 32.78
N ASN A 432 -15.26 24.47 32.40
CA ASN A 432 -13.92 23.92 32.57
C ASN A 432 -13.17 23.89 31.22
N GLY A 433 -11.90 23.47 31.25
CA GLY A 433 -11.04 23.48 30.07
C GLY A 433 -11.59 22.61 28.94
N GLU A 434 -12.11 21.43 29.26
CA GLU A 434 -12.71 20.53 28.27
C GLU A 434 -13.96 21.13 27.62
N ILE A 435 -14.92 21.66 28.39
CA ILE A 435 -16.12 22.27 27.82
C ILE A 435 -15.75 23.49 26.96
N SER A 436 -14.86 24.37 27.46
CA SER A 436 -14.46 25.60 26.79
C SER A 436 -13.71 25.34 25.48
N ALA A 437 -12.87 24.29 25.43
CA ALA A 437 -12.15 23.90 24.21
C ALA A 437 -13.09 23.53 23.04
N ARG A 438 -14.37 23.24 23.32
CA ARG A 438 -15.37 22.86 22.30
C ARG A 438 -16.26 24.02 21.85
N LEU A 439 -16.02 25.23 22.36
CA LEU A 439 -16.79 26.43 22.02
C LEU A 439 -16.14 27.28 20.93
N SER A 440 -14.85 27.08 20.67
CA SER A 440 -14.06 27.89 19.73
C SER A 440 -13.56 27.02 18.56
N PRO A 441 -14.42 26.72 17.56
CA PRO A 441 -14.03 25.91 16.42
C PRO A 441 -12.95 26.60 15.58
N THR A 442 -12.02 25.82 15.07
CA THR A 442 -10.85 26.27 14.31
C THR A 442 -10.78 25.61 12.94
N LEU A 443 -9.94 26.15 12.05
CA LEU A 443 -9.63 25.49 10.77
C LEU A 443 -8.91 24.14 10.96
N LEU A 444 -8.25 23.93 12.10
CA LEU A 444 -7.60 22.66 12.43
C LEU A 444 -8.64 21.56 12.66
N ASP A 445 -9.78 21.89 13.28
CA ASP A 445 -10.89 20.95 13.48
C ASP A 445 -11.45 20.45 12.14
N LEU A 446 -11.56 21.35 11.15
CA LEU A 446 -11.94 20.97 9.80
C LEU A 446 -10.88 20.04 9.16
N GLY A 447 -9.59 20.31 9.36
CA GLY A 447 -8.51 19.44 8.90
C GLY A 447 -8.61 18.02 9.49
N VAL A 448 -8.86 17.92 10.80
CA VAL A 448 -9.10 16.64 11.49
C VAL A 448 -10.33 15.94 10.90
N ALA A 449 -11.43 16.65 10.70
CA ALA A 449 -12.65 16.11 10.13
C ALA A 449 -12.45 15.54 8.72
N LEU A 450 -11.70 16.25 7.86
CA LEU A 450 -11.35 15.77 6.51
C LEU A 450 -10.53 14.48 6.57
N ILE A 451 -9.49 14.43 7.41
CA ILE A 451 -8.65 13.24 7.58
C ILE A 451 -9.47 12.07 8.14
N SER A 452 -10.31 12.30 9.15
CA SER A 452 -11.19 11.28 9.73
C SER A 452 -12.22 10.77 8.71
N GLY A 453 -12.77 11.62 7.86
CA GLY A 453 -13.70 11.21 6.79
C GLY A 453 -13.03 10.33 5.74
N THR A 454 -11.82 10.70 5.29
CA THR A 454 -11.03 9.85 4.38
C THR A 454 -10.66 8.52 5.02
N ALA A 455 -10.16 8.54 6.26
CA ALA A 455 -9.80 7.33 6.99
C ALA A 455 -11.01 6.42 7.19
N GLY A 456 -12.15 6.96 7.61
CA GLY A 456 -13.38 6.20 7.81
C GLY A 456 -13.92 5.57 6.53
N ALA A 457 -14.00 6.33 5.44
CA ALA A 457 -14.44 5.78 4.15
C ALA A 457 -13.48 4.70 3.63
N TYR A 458 -12.17 4.92 3.74
CA TYR A 458 -11.15 3.95 3.33
C TYR A 458 -11.20 2.67 4.19
N ALA A 459 -11.39 2.81 5.50
CA ALA A 459 -11.55 1.69 6.43
C ALA A 459 -12.75 0.82 6.08
N HIS A 460 -13.92 1.44 5.91
CA HIS A 460 -15.14 0.72 5.55
C HIS A 460 -15.03 0.06 4.18
N ALA A 461 -14.34 0.69 3.23
CA ALA A 461 -14.15 0.15 1.89
C ALA A 461 -13.20 -1.06 1.81
N ARG A 462 -12.44 -1.39 2.87
CA ARG A 462 -11.50 -2.52 2.88
C ARG A 462 -11.69 -3.38 4.12
N GLU A 463 -12.23 -4.59 3.95
CA GLU A 463 -12.50 -5.52 5.05
C GLU A 463 -11.28 -5.81 5.93
N ASP A 464 -10.10 -5.99 5.32
CA ASP A 464 -8.84 -6.28 6.03
C ASP A 464 -8.43 -5.15 6.97
N ILE A 465 -8.76 -3.90 6.60
CA ILE A 465 -8.43 -2.71 7.37
C ILE A 465 -9.53 -2.43 8.39
N ALA A 466 -10.80 -2.63 8.04
CA ALA A 466 -11.93 -2.48 8.96
C ALA A 466 -11.75 -3.30 10.25
N LYS A 467 -11.24 -4.54 10.13
CA LYS A 467 -10.95 -5.43 11.29
C LYS A 467 -9.81 -4.88 12.16
N SER A 468 -8.81 -4.24 11.57
CA SER A 468 -7.67 -3.66 12.29
C SER A 468 -7.96 -2.27 12.87
N LEU A 469 -8.81 -1.47 12.23
CA LEU A 469 -9.19 -0.12 12.64
C LEU A 469 -10.21 -0.13 13.78
N ALA A 470 -10.91 -1.24 14.01
CA ALA A 470 -11.68 -1.45 15.24
C ALA A 470 -10.82 -1.26 16.52
N GLY A 471 -9.49 -1.46 16.43
CA GLY A 471 -8.54 -1.23 17.52
C GLY A 471 -7.86 0.14 17.52
N VAL A 472 -7.84 0.86 16.40
CA VAL A 472 -7.22 2.20 16.30
C VAL A 472 -8.33 3.22 16.16
N ALA A 473 -8.77 3.69 17.33
CA ALA A 473 -9.81 4.67 17.54
C ALA A 473 -9.90 5.73 16.43
N ILE A 474 -10.90 5.57 15.55
CA ILE A 474 -11.45 6.65 14.73
C ILE A 474 -12.27 7.53 15.69
N ALA A 475 -11.59 8.12 16.67
CA ALA A 475 -12.17 8.95 17.72
C ALA A 475 -12.67 10.24 17.07
N VAL A 476 -13.84 10.14 16.47
CA VAL A 476 -14.48 11.25 15.80
C VAL A 476 -14.98 12.21 16.88
N ALA A 477 -14.53 13.47 16.79
CA ALA A 477 -14.87 14.55 17.71
C ALA A 477 -16.32 15.05 17.55
N LEU A 478 -17.30 14.15 17.41
CA LEU A 478 -18.72 14.52 17.22
C LEU A 478 -19.52 14.43 18.51
N VAL A 479 -19.40 13.35 19.29
CA VAL A 479 -20.21 13.20 20.52
C VAL A 479 -19.91 14.28 21.55
N PRO A 480 -18.64 14.64 21.83
CA PRO A 480 -18.39 15.61 22.90
C PRO A 480 -18.88 17.03 22.58
N PRO A 481 -18.68 17.62 21.38
CA PRO A 481 -19.32 18.89 21.04
C PRO A 481 -20.85 18.81 21.11
N LEU A 482 -21.43 17.66 20.76
CA LEU A 482 -22.87 17.48 20.82
C LEU A 482 -23.41 17.37 22.26
N ALA A 483 -22.66 16.72 23.14
CA ALA A 483 -22.94 16.71 24.57
C ALA A 483 -22.79 18.12 25.17
N VAL A 484 -21.77 18.89 24.78
CA VAL A 484 -21.60 20.30 25.20
C VAL A 484 -22.76 21.17 24.69
N ALA A 485 -23.25 20.95 23.48
CA ALA A 485 -24.44 21.63 22.99
C ALA A 485 -25.67 21.33 23.88
N GLY A 486 -25.86 20.07 24.27
CA GLY A 486 -26.89 19.69 25.25
C GLY A 486 -26.69 20.30 26.64
N ILE A 487 -25.44 20.38 27.13
CA ILE A 487 -25.10 21.10 28.37
C ILE A 487 -25.49 22.58 28.27
N GLY A 488 -25.18 23.24 27.15
CA GLY A 488 -25.56 24.63 26.89
C GLY A 488 -27.07 24.85 26.94
N ILE A 489 -27.86 23.93 26.39
CA ILE A 489 -29.34 23.96 26.51
C ILE A 489 -29.74 23.78 27.99
N GLY A 490 -29.16 22.82 28.70
CA GLY A 490 -29.44 22.57 30.12
C GLY A 490 -29.10 23.76 31.04
N TRP A 491 -28.06 24.52 30.72
CA TRP A 491 -27.69 25.75 31.42
C TRP A 491 -28.52 26.97 31.01
N GLY A 492 -29.15 26.93 29.82
CA GLY A 492 -29.80 28.08 29.20
C GLY A 492 -28.81 29.05 28.53
N GLU A 493 -27.56 28.62 28.31
CA GLU A 493 -26.49 29.45 27.77
C GLU A 493 -26.39 29.30 26.25
N ARG A 494 -26.93 30.29 25.53
CA ARG A 494 -26.97 30.29 24.05
C ARG A 494 -25.57 30.24 23.42
N ALA A 495 -24.59 30.90 24.02
CA ALA A 495 -23.22 30.93 23.50
C ALA A 495 -22.57 29.52 23.52
N VAL A 496 -22.76 28.78 24.62
CA VAL A 496 -22.26 27.40 24.77
C VAL A 496 -22.92 26.49 23.73
N PHE A 497 -24.24 26.58 23.57
CA PHE A 497 -24.96 25.82 22.56
C PHE A 497 -24.48 26.12 21.13
N GLN A 498 -24.35 27.41 20.77
CA GLN A 498 -23.97 27.83 19.42
C GLN A 498 -22.53 27.43 19.05
N GLY A 499 -21.55 27.69 19.93
CA GLY A 499 -20.16 27.34 19.67
C GLY A 499 -19.97 25.83 19.47
N ALA A 500 -20.56 25.03 20.37
CA ALA A 500 -20.45 23.58 20.28
C ALA A 500 -21.25 22.97 19.11
N SER A 501 -22.43 23.51 18.78
CA SER A 501 -23.19 23.09 17.59
C SER A 501 -22.46 23.41 16.30
N LEU A 502 -21.77 24.56 16.26
CA LEU A 502 -20.95 24.94 15.12
C LEU A 502 -19.80 23.93 14.93
N LEU A 503 -19.03 23.64 15.98
CA LEU A 503 -17.97 22.62 15.94
C LEU A 503 -18.48 21.23 15.50
N PHE A 504 -19.67 20.83 15.95
CA PHE A 504 -20.30 19.59 15.50
C PHE A 504 -20.63 19.63 14.00
N MET A 505 -21.26 20.71 13.52
CA MET A 505 -21.62 20.88 12.11
C MET A 505 -20.40 20.89 11.20
N THR A 506 -19.33 21.56 11.61
CA THR A 506 -18.08 21.64 10.85
C THR A 506 -17.43 20.28 10.71
N ASN A 507 -17.38 19.53 11.81
CA ASN A 507 -16.84 18.18 11.80
C ASN A 507 -17.71 17.24 10.94
N LEU A 508 -19.03 17.31 11.07
CA LEU A 508 -19.94 16.47 10.30
C LEU A 508 -19.80 16.71 8.80
N VAL A 509 -19.81 17.96 8.36
CA VAL A 509 -19.71 18.29 6.93
C VAL A 509 -18.32 17.99 6.37
N GLY A 510 -17.25 18.25 7.12
CA GLY A 510 -15.89 17.88 6.73
C GLY A 510 -15.76 16.37 6.51
N ILE A 511 -16.29 15.56 7.44
CA ILE A 511 -16.30 14.10 7.34
C ILE A 511 -17.10 13.64 6.13
N LEU A 512 -18.33 14.16 5.93
CA LEU A 512 -19.18 13.79 4.80
C LEU A 512 -18.51 14.11 3.46
N PHE A 513 -17.95 15.31 3.32
CA PHE A 513 -17.25 15.75 2.12
C PHE A 513 -16.06 14.84 1.78
N ALA A 514 -15.17 14.62 2.75
CA ALA A 514 -13.99 13.80 2.54
C ALA A 514 -14.34 12.32 2.27
N ALA A 515 -15.34 11.78 2.98
CA ALA A 515 -15.80 10.41 2.77
C ALA A 515 -16.42 10.23 1.38
N SER A 516 -17.26 11.16 0.91
CA SER A 516 -17.85 11.11 -0.43
C SER A 516 -16.78 11.17 -1.53
N ILE A 517 -15.78 12.04 -1.41
CA ILE A 517 -14.64 12.09 -2.34
C ILE A 517 -13.86 10.78 -2.32
N THR A 518 -13.64 10.22 -1.13
CA THR A 518 -12.89 8.97 -0.98
C THR A 518 -13.60 7.80 -1.66
N PHE A 519 -14.91 7.65 -1.51
CA PHE A 519 -15.68 6.63 -2.22
C PHE A 519 -15.66 6.80 -3.74
N LEU A 520 -15.64 8.04 -4.22
CA LEU A 520 -15.50 8.34 -5.64
C LEU A 520 -14.11 7.95 -6.15
N CYS A 521 -13.05 8.30 -5.44
CA CYS A 521 -11.68 7.92 -5.77
C CYS A 521 -11.48 6.39 -5.76
N LEU A 522 -12.07 5.68 -4.80
CA LEU A 522 -12.02 4.23 -4.67
C LEU A 522 -12.94 3.49 -5.68
N GLY A 523 -13.67 4.21 -6.54
CA GLY A 523 -14.50 3.61 -7.58
C GLY A 523 -15.79 2.95 -7.09
N PHE A 524 -16.25 3.24 -5.86
CA PHE A 524 -17.54 2.76 -5.34
C PHE A 524 -18.73 3.58 -5.86
N ALA A 525 -18.48 4.77 -6.41
CA ALA A 525 -19.46 5.65 -7.04
C ALA A 525 -19.07 6.00 -8.50
N PRO A 526 -20.00 5.93 -9.47
CA PRO A 526 -19.69 6.24 -10.88
C PRO A 526 -19.56 7.76 -11.12
N PHE A 527 -18.38 8.21 -11.56
CA PHE A 527 -18.08 9.63 -11.86
C PHE A 527 -19.11 10.31 -12.79
N GLN A 528 -19.67 9.57 -13.76
CA GLN A 528 -20.64 10.12 -14.73
C GLN A 528 -21.99 10.49 -14.10
N ARG A 529 -22.42 9.79 -13.04
CA ARG A 529 -23.64 10.12 -12.27
C ARG A 529 -23.33 10.97 -11.04
N ALA A 530 -22.09 10.93 -10.56
CA ALA A 530 -21.66 11.64 -9.36
C ALA A 530 -21.56 13.17 -9.52
N ARG A 531 -21.75 13.76 -10.72
CA ARG A 531 -21.58 15.22 -10.92
C ARG A 531 -22.43 16.05 -9.98
N ARG A 532 -23.70 15.68 -9.76
CA ARG A 532 -24.60 16.34 -8.80
C ARG A 532 -24.22 16.04 -7.35
N GLY A 533 -23.83 14.81 -7.04
CA GLY A 533 -23.38 14.41 -5.69
C GLY A 533 -22.12 15.17 -5.27
N VAL A 534 -21.10 15.24 -6.14
CA VAL A 534 -19.88 16.01 -5.92
C VAL A 534 -20.16 17.51 -5.81
N LEU A 535 -21.04 18.07 -6.66
CA LEU A 535 -21.45 19.47 -6.53
C LEU A 535 -22.15 19.74 -5.21
N LEU A 536 -22.99 18.80 -4.75
CA LEU A 536 -23.72 18.93 -3.49
C LEU A 536 -22.77 18.81 -2.29
N SER A 537 -21.84 17.86 -2.29
CA SER A 537 -20.79 17.75 -1.27
C SER A 537 -19.92 19.01 -1.24
N LEU A 538 -19.53 19.52 -2.40
CA LEU A 538 -18.74 20.75 -2.54
C LEU A 538 -19.53 21.98 -2.05
N ALA A 539 -20.81 22.09 -2.41
CA ALA A 539 -21.69 23.16 -1.97
C ALA A 539 -21.91 23.11 -0.44
N LEU A 540 -22.08 21.92 0.15
CA LEU A 540 -22.20 21.75 1.60
C LEU A 540 -20.90 22.17 2.30
N GLY A 541 -19.74 21.74 1.77
CA GLY A 541 -18.43 22.12 2.29
C GLY A 541 -18.19 23.64 2.26
N LEU A 542 -18.53 24.29 1.15
CA LEU A 542 -18.48 25.75 1.01
C LEU A 542 -19.44 26.46 1.97
N ALA A 543 -20.67 25.96 2.09
CA ALA A 543 -21.68 26.54 2.99
C ALA A 543 -21.23 26.53 4.45
N VAL A 544 -20.52 25.48 4.89
CA VAL A 544 -20.00 25.37 6.25
C VAL A 544 -18.67 26.11 6.45
N SER A 545 -17.90 26.32 5.39
CA SER A 545 -16.66 27.11 5.45
C SER A 545 -16.91 28.58 5.78
N VAL A 546 -18.07 29.14 5.38
CA VAL A 546 -18.39 30.56 5.60
C VAL A 546 -18.60 30.90 7.10
N PRO A 547 -19.45 30.20 7.88
CA PRO A 547 -19.57 30.43 9.33
C PRO A 547 -18.27 30.15 10.09
N LEU A 548 -17.50 29.15 9.65
CA LEU A 548 -16.19 28.84 10.20
C LEU A 548 -15.22 30.00 10.05
N PHE A 549 -15.18 30.62 8.86
CA PHE A 549 -14.33 31.75 8.58
C PHE A 549 -14.65 32.92 9.52
N TRP A 550 -15.93 33.24 9.71
CA TRP A 550 -16.35 34.28 10.66
C TRP A 550 -16.04 33.93 12.13
N SER A 551 -16.25 32.68 12.53
CA SER A 551 -15.90 32.22 13.89
C SER A 551 -14.39 32.31 14.12
N PHE A 552 -13.60 31.93 13.12
CA PHE A 552 -12.14 31.97 13.16
C PHE A 552 -11.63 33.41 13.26
N GLU A 553 -12.15 34.34 12.45
CA GLU A 553 -11.80 35.76 12.55
C GLU A 553 -12.10 36.31 13.95
N GLY A 554 -13.29 36.04 14.48
CA GLY A 554 -13.65 36.49 15.83
C GLY A 554 -12.73 35.90 16.91
N MET A 555 -12.40 34.61 16.83
CA MET A 555 -11.47 33.97 17.77
C MET A 555 -10.05 34.57 17.68
N VAL A 556 -9.57 34.86 16.46
CA VAL A 556 -8.25 35.49 16.25
C VAL A 556 -8.22 36.90 16.82
N GLU A 557 -9.30 37.67 16.66
CA GLU A 557 -9.44 39.01 17.23
C GLU A 557 -9.44 38.97 18.77
N GLU A 558 -10.18 38.03 19.35
CA GLU A 558 -10.22 37.81 20.80
C GLU A 558 -8.84 37.44 21.37
N GLN A 559 -8.15 36.49 20.73
CA GLN A 559 -6.79 36.09 21.13
C GLN A 559 -5.77 37.22 20.91
N ARG A 560 -5.94 38.06 19.89
CA ARG A 560 -5.11 39.25 19.69
C ARG A 560 -5.27 40.23 20.85
N ILE A 561 -6.50 40.51 21.27
CA ILE A 561 -6.79 41.41 22.40
C ILE A 561 -6.24 40.83 23.71
N VAL A 562 -6.49 39.54 23.99
CA VAL A 562 -5.93 38.86 25.18
C VAL A 562 -4.40 38.97 25.17
N ARG A 563 -3.74 38.64 24.06
CA ARG A 563 -2.28 38.72 23.95
C ARG A 563 -1.72 40.15 24.07
N GLN A 564 -2.50 41.16 23.68
CA GLN A 564 -2.12 42.56 23.83
C GLN A 564 -2.27 43.07 25.26
N LEU A 565 -3.17 42.49 26.06
CA LEU A 565 -3.45 42.93 27.42
C LEU A 565 -2.75 42.09 28.49
N GLU A 566 -2.58 40.79 28.25
CA GLU A 566 -1.99 39.85 29.20
C GLU A 566 -0.51 40.20 29.46
N GLY A 567 -0.16 40.44 30.73
CA GLY A 567 1.20 40.80 31.15
C GLY A 567 1.57 42.28 30.96
N VAL A 568 0.65 43.12 30.48
CA VAL A 568 0.91 44.57 30.38
C VAL A 568 0.89 45.19 31.77
N THR A 569 1.86 46.07 32.03
CA THR A 569 1.93 46.87 33.26
C THR A 569 1.45 48.29 32.96
N ILE A 570 0.38 48.72 33.62
CA ILE A 570 -0.19 50.07 33.49
C ILE A 570 -0.27 50.67 34.89
N ASP A 571 0.35 51.84 35.12
CA ASP A 571 0.31 52.55 36.41
C ASP A 571 0.68 51.65 37.61
N GLN A 572 1.75 50.84 37.48
CA GLN A 572 2.23 49.85 38.48
C GLN A 572 1.30 48.66 38.74
N VAL A 573 0.24 48.49 37.94
CA VAL A 573 -0.67 47.35 37.98
C VAL A 573 -0.37 46.41 36.82
N VAL A 574 -0.10 45.13 37.11
CA VAL A 574 0.08 44.09 36.09
C VAL A 574 -1.27 43.44 35.78
N ILE A 575 -1.62 43.38 34.49
CA ILE A 575 -2.86 42.76 34.02
C ILE A 575 -2.60 41.27 33.77
N GLN A 576 -3.44 40.40 34.35
CA GLN A 576 -3.41 38.96 34.11
C GLN A 576 -4.83 38.36 34.05
N GLY A 577 -4.95 37.18 33.46
CA GLY A 577 -6.21 36.43 33.40
C GLY A 577 -7.28 37.18 32.62
N VAL A 578 -6.91 37.76 31.47
CA VAL A 578 -7.83 38.49 30.60
C VAL A 578 -8.79 37.50 29.93
N ALA A 579 -10.08 37.71 30.16
CA ALA A 579 -11.17 36.99 29.53
C ALA A 579 -12.13 38.01 28.88
N ILE A 580 -12.59 37.71 27.68
CA ILE A 580 -13.42 38.62 26.90
C ILE A 580 -14.84 38.05 26.81
N ARG A 581 -15.84 38.89 27.07
CA ARG A 581 -17.24 38.58 26.82
C ARG A 581 -17.78 39.54 25.75
N ARG A 582 -18.28 38.96 24.66
CA ARG A 582 -18.84 39.69 23.51
C ARG A 582 -20.24 40.23 23.80
N GLU A 583 -20.33 41.13 24.78
CA GLU A 583 -21.48 41.98 25.02
C GLU A 583 -21.26 43.35 24.33
N THR A 584 -22.30 44.14 24.16
CA THR A 584 -22.20 45.51 23.63
C THR A 584 -22.56 46.50 24.74
N PRO A 585 -21.61 47.30 25.28
CA PRO A 585 -20.17 47.38 24.93
C PRO A 585 -19.36 46.14 25.38
N LEU A 586 -18.19 45.92 24.74
CA LEU A 586 -17.33 44.73 24.97
C LEU A 586 -16.95 44.65 26.46
N VAL A 587 -17.23 43.53 27.11
CA VAL A 587 -16.90 43.32 28.52
C VAL A 587 -15.57 42.60 28.62
N ILE A 588 -14.59 43.22 29.30
CA ILE A 588 -13.27 42.64 29.55
C ILE A 588 -13.18 42.33 31.04
N SER A 589 -13.08 41.04 31.36
CA SER A 589 -12.84 40.56 32.71
C SER A 589 -11.34 40.34 32.88
N LEU A 590 -10.71 40.96 33.87
CA LEU A 590 -9.26 40.83 34.09
C LEU A 590 -8.89 40.89 35.58
N ARG A 591 -7.70 40.37 35.91
CA ARG A 591 -7.10 40.47 37.24
C ARG A 591 -6.04 41.56 37.25
N MET A 592 -6.13 42.44 38.22
CA MET A 592 -5.18 43.52 38.46
C MET A 592 -4.27 43.12 39.61
N LEU A 593 -3.00 42.85 39.31
CA LEU A 593 -1.98 42.58 40.31
C LEU A 593 -1.30 43.89 40.68
N SER A 594 -1.42 44.28 41.94
CA SER A 594 -0.92 45.57 42.43
C SER A 594 -0.38 45.42 43.85
N PRO A 595 0.69 46.14 44.23
CA PRO A 595 1.16 46.17 45.63
C PRO A 595 0.17 46.88 46.57
N GLU A 596 -0.59 47.84 46.05
CA GLU A 596 -1.58 48.63 46.79
C GLU A 596 -2.96 48.57 46.14
N ASN A 597 -4.01 48.91 46.90
CA ASN A 597 -5.37 48.87 46.38
C ASN A 597 -5.59 50.05 45.41
N PRO A 598 -5.85 49.83 44.12
CA PRO A 598 -5.97 50.90 43.14
C PRO A 598 -7.17 51.81 43.45
N THR A 599 -6.95 53.12 43.33
CA THR A 599 -8.00 54.14 43.51
C THR A 599 -8.96 54.17 42.32
N ALA A 600 -10.19 54.68 42.51
CA ALA A 600 -11.19 54.78 41.43
C ALA A 600 -10.65 55.52 40.19
N HIS A 601 -9.86 56.57 40.39
CA HIS A 601 -9.20 57.30 39.31
C HIS A 601 -8.15 56.47 38.55
N GLN A 602 -7.41 55.59 39.23
CA GLN A 602 -6.46 54.67 38.59
C GLN A 602 -7.18 53.60 37.77
N VAL A 603 -8.31 53.07 38.26
CA VAL A 603 -9.12 52.11 37.50
C VAL A 603 -9.68 52.75 36.23
N ASP A 604 -10.15 54.00 36.29
CA ASP A 604 -10.60 54.75 35.11
C ASP A 604 -9.46 55.09 34.13
N SER A 605 -8.25 55.35 34.64
CA SER A 605 -7.04 55.55 33.82
C SER A 605 -6.69 54.27 33.05
N ILE A 606 -6.63 53.14 33.75
CA ILE A 606 -6.37 51.82 33.17
C ILE A 606 -7.44 51.48 32.12
N LYS A 607 -8.72 51.76 32.42
CA LYS A 607 -9.81 51.59 31.47
C LYS A 607 -9.55 52.36 30.17
N ARG A 608 -9.28 53.67 30.24
CA ARG A 608 -9.02 54.47 29.03
C ARG A 608 -7.82 53.95 28.25
N ARG A 609 -6.77 53.54 28.95
CA ARG A 609 -5.57 52.96 28.32
C ARG A 609 -5.88 51.65 27.58
N ILE A 610 -6.73 50.80 28.16
CA ILE A 610 -7.22 49.57 27.53
C ILE A 610 -8.08 49.89 26.30
N GLU A 611 -8.97 50.89 26.40
CA GLU A 611 -9.77 51.36 25.26
C GLU A 611 -8.88 51.93 24.14
N ASP A 612 -7.79 52.63 24.45
CA ASP A 612 -6.81 53.13 23.47
C ASP A 612 -6.03 51.99 22.78
N ILE A 613 -5.68 50.93 23.52
CA ILE A 613 -4.96 49.77 22.98
C ILE A 613 -5.86 48.95 22.04
N ILE A 614 -7.14 48.80 22.39
CA ILE A 614 -8.10 47.95 21.65
C ILE A 614 -8.81 48.74 20.54
N GLY A 615 -8.95 50.06 20.69
CA GLY A 615 -9.66 50.93 19.75
C GLY A 615 -11.20 50.80 19.80
N LEU A 616 -11.75 50.22 20.88
CA LEU A 616 -13.19 50.00 21.07
C LEU A 616 -13.63 50.44 22.48
N PRO A 617 -14.87 50.92 22.66
CA PRO A 617 -15.42 51.21 23.98
C PRO A 617 -15.64 49.92 24.78
N THR A 618 -15.19 49.88 26.03
CA THR A 618 -15.21 48.65 26.85
C THR A 618 -15.86 48.87 28.21
N LYS A 619 -16.41 47.79 28.75
CA LYS A 619 -16.83 47.69 30.15
C LYS A 619 -15.85 46.76 30.86
N LEU A 620 -15.30 47.21 31.99
CA LEU A 620 -14.28 46.48 32.72
C LEU A 620 -14.88 45.79 33.94
N GLU A 621 -14.55 44.51 34.09
CA GLU A 621 -14.78 43.74 35.31
C GLU A 621 -13.41 43.34 35.87
N CYS A 622 -13.06 43.91 37.02
CA CYS A 622 -11.71 43.81 37.56
C CYS A 622 -11.73 43.02 38.86
N ALA A 623 -10.87 42.02 39.00
CA ALA A 623 -10.56 41.42 40.30
C ALA A 623 -9.18 41.91 40.75
N ILE A 624 -9.11 42.53 41.92
CA ILE A 624 -7.85 43.07 42.45
C ILE A 624 -7.17 41.97 43.27
N VAL A 625 -5.91 41.68 42.95
CA VAL A 625 -5.05 40.73 43.66
C VAL A 625 -3.86 41.50 44.21
N LEU A 626 -3.78 41.62 45.53
CA LEU A 626 -2.67 42.32 46.17
C LEU A 626 -1.44 41.40 46.24
N THR A 627 -0.34 41.83 45.63
CA THR A 627 0.97 41.17 45.71
C THR A 627 1.84 41.91 46.70
N ARG A 628 2.05 41.35 47.89
CA ARG A 628 2.91 41.92 48.94
C ARG A 628 4.32 41.38 48.89
#